data_AF-A0A9P3CV47-F1
#
_entry.id   AF-A0A9P3CV47-F1
#
_cell.length_a   1.000
_cell.length_b   1.000
_cell.length_c   1.000
_cell.angle_alpha   90.00
_cell.angle_beta   90.00
_cell.angle_gamma   90.00
#
_symmetry.space_group_name_H-M   'P 1'
#
loop_
_entity.id
_entity.type
_entity.pdbx_description
1 polymer ?
#
loop_
_entity_poly.entity_id
_entity_poly.type
_entity_poly.pdbx_seq_one_letter_code
_entity_poly.pdbx_strand_id
1 'polypeptide(L)'
;MSKGQTLQDPFLNSLRKERIPVSIFLVNGIKLQGHIESFDQYVVLLKNTVSQMVYKHAISTVVPARNPRPAGAQGAGFPAQGGSQGGFGGQGGFGGQGGFGGQGGFGGQGGFGGQGGFGGQGGFGGQGGFGGQGG
;
A
#
# COMPACT_ATOMS: atom_id res chain seq x y z
N MET A 1 -13.68 24.00 2.32
CA MET A 1 -13.33 23.25 1.10
C MET A 1 -14.02 21.90 1.15
N SER A 2 -14.80 21.55 0.13
CA SER A 2 -15.58 20.30 0.10
C SER A 2 -14.65 19.10 -0.04
N LYS A 3 -14.65 18.22 0.96
CA LYS A 3 -13.84 16.97 1.01
C LYS A 3 -14.06 16.03 -0.20
N GLY A 4 -15.14 16.22 -0.97
CA GLY A 4 -15.39 15.44 -2.19
C GLY A 4 -14.45 15.81 -3.35
N GLN A 5 -14.06 17.08 -3.48
CA GLN A 5 -13.12 17.50 -4.53
C GLN A 5 -11.70 16.99 -4.26
N THR A 6 -11.32 16.84 -2.98
CA THR A 6 -9.96 16.42 -2.61
C THR A 6 -9.63 14.99 -3.02
N LEU A 7 -10.63 14.13 -3.27
CA LEU A 7 -10.44 12.75 -3.73
C LEU A 7 -10.71 12.55 -5.22
N GLN A 8 -11.64 13.33 -5.78
CA GLN A 8 -12.09 13.16 -7.16
C GLN A 8 -10.96 13.43 -8.17
N ASP A 9 -10.33 14.60 -8.09
CA ASP A 9 -9.33 15.02 -9.07
C ASP A 9 -8.09 14.11 -9.06
N PRO A 10 -7.50 13.77 -7.89
CA PRO A 10 -6.38 12.81 -7.86
C PRO A 10 -6.77 11.45 -8.45
N PHE A 11 -7.97 10.94 -8.13
CA PHE A 11 -8.45 9.66 -8.63
C PHE A 11 -8.60 9.67 -10.17
N LEU A 12 -9.34 10.63 -10.73
CA LEU A 12 -9.53 10.73 -12.18
C LEU A 12 -8.21 11.02 -12.91
N ASN A 13 -7.31 11.78 -12.30
CA ASN A 13 -5.99 12.06 -12.88
C ASN A 13 -5.10 10.82 -12.91
N SER A 14 -5.11 9.98 -11.88
CA SER A 14 -4.38 8.70 -11.91
C SER A 14 -4.91 7.78 -13.00
N LEU A 15 -6.24 7.65 -13.13
CA LEU A 15 -6.85 6.85 -14.20
C LEU A 15 -6.48 7.35 -15.60
N ARG A 16 -6.46 8.67 -15.79
CA ARG A 16 -6.06 9.32 -17.05
C ARG A 16 -4.58 9.10 -17.37
N LYS A 17 -3.68 9.37 -16.41
CA LYS A 17 -2.22 9.27 -16.60
C LYS A 17 -1.78 7.83 -16.89
N GLU A 18 -2.31 6.87 -16.15
CA GLU A 18 -1.97 5.46 -16.30
C GLU A 18 -2.75 4.77 -17.43
N ARG A 19 -3.64 5.50 -18.13
CA ARG A 19 -4.55 4.96 -19.16
C ARG A 19 -5.24 3.68 -18.68
N ILE A 20 -5.78 3.72 -17.47
CA ILE A 20 -6.49 2.57 -16.90
C ILE A 20 -7.86 2.46 -17.59
N PRO A 21 -8.24 1.29 -18.13
CA PRO A 21 -9.59 1.07 -18.63
C PRO A 21 -10.62 1.26 -17.51
N VAL A 22 -11.69 1.98 -17.79
CA VAL A 22 -12.77 2.27 -16.84
C VAL A 22 -14.12 1.80 -17.37
N SER A 23 -14.98 1.39 -16.45
CA SER A 23 -16.43 1.26 -16.67
C SER A 23 -17.13 2.41 -15.94
N ILE A 24 -17.83 3.25 -16.67
CA ILE A 24 -18.65 4.35 -16.12
C ILE A 24 -20.10 3.89 -16.18
N PHE A 25 -20.76 3.85 -15.03
CA PHE A 25 -22.19 3.59 -14.95
C PHE A 25 -22.92 4.92 -14.86
N LEU A 26 -23.96 5.06 -15.68
CA LEU A 26 -24.82 6.24 -15.67
C LEU A 26 -25.98 6.05 -14.68
N VAL A 27 -26.64 7.14 -14.30
CA VAL A 27 -27.80 7.13 -13.41
C VAL A 27 -28.99 6.36 -13.97
N ASN A 28 -29.09 6.25 -15.30
CA ASN A 28 -30.11 5.46 -15.99
C ASN A 28 -29.73 3.97 -16.15
N GLY A 29 -28.58 3.55 -15.61
CA GLY A 29 -28.11 2.16 -15.67
C GLY A 29 -27.26 1.80 -16.90
N ILE A 30 -27.11 2.70 -17.88
CA ILE A 30 -26.24 2.44 -19.04
C ILE A 30 -24.78 2.37 -18.60
N LYS A 31 -24.04 1.40 -19.15
CA LYS A 31 -22.60 1.23 -18.92
C LYS A 31 -21.79 1.72 -20.12
N LEU A 32 -20.91 2.67 -19.90
CA LEU A 32 -19.91 3.11 -20.87
C LEU A 32 -18.55 2.52 -20.51
N GLN A 33 -17.76 2.15 -21.51
CA GLN A 33 -16.41 1.62 -21.32
C GLN A 33 -15.41 2.36 -22.17
N GLY A 34 -14.20 2.53 -21.65
CA GLY A 34 -13.12 3.20 -22.37
C GLY A 34 -12.03 3.68 -21.43
N HIS A 35 -11.31 4.72 -21.84
CA HIS A 35 -10.24 5.35 -21.07
C HIS A 35 -10.57 6.83 -20.85
N ILE A 36 -10.24 7.37 -19.69
CA ILE A 36 -10.38 8.80 -19.45
C ILE A 36 -9.31 9.53 -20.28
N GLU A 37 -9.73 10.38 -21.21
CA GLU A 37 -8.85 11.20 -22.04
C GLU A 37 -8.55 12.54 -21.36
N SER A 38 -9.59 13.21 -20.85
CA SER A 38 -9.50 14.42 -20.04
C SER A 38 -10.76 14.59 -19.17
N PHE A 39 -10.74 15.55 -18.25
CA PHE A 39 -11.90 15.92 -17.45
C PHE A 39 -11.74 17.36 -16.95
N ASP A 40 -12.86 17.99 -16.60
CA ASP A 40 -12.90 19.27 -15.91
C ASP A 40 -13.83 19.18 -14.69
N GLN A 41 -14.34 20.31 -14.19
CA GLN A 41 -15.26 20.34 -13.05
C GLN A 41 -16.58 19.59 -13.30
N TYR A 42 -17.10 19.58 -14.53
CA TYR A 42 -18.46 19.13 -14.86
C TYR A 42 -18.54 17.93 -15.81
N VAL A 43 -17.52 17.69 -16.62
CA VAL A 43 -17.50 16.65 -17.65
C VAL A 43 -16.27 15.76 -17.59
N VAL A 44 -16.39 14.57 -18.17
CA VAL A 44 -15.31 13.62 -18.42
C VAL A 44 -15.33 13.26 -19.91
N LEU A 45 -14.19 13.35 -20.59
CA LEU A 45 -14.03 12.82 -21.93
C LEU A 45 -13.61 11.35 -21.84
N LEU A 46 -14.47 10.46 -22.30
CA LEU A 46 -14.24 9.02 -22.35
C LEU A 46 -13.91 8.60 -23.77
N LYS A 47 -12.80 7.89 -23.96
CA LYS A 47 -12.35 7.40 -25.26
C LYS A 47 -12.50 5.90 -25.38
N ASN A 48 -13.29 5.48 -26.36
CA ASN A 48 -13.30 4.12 -26.89
C ASN A 48 -12.88 4.17 -28.36
N THR A 49 -13.77 3.83 -29.30
CA THR A 49 -13.57 4.06 -30.75
C THR A 49 -13.52 5.55 -31.09
N VAL A 50 -14.38 6.33 -30.42
CA VAL A 50 -14.43 7.80 -30.51
C VAL A 50 -14.35 8.40 -29.12
N SER A 51 -14.03 9.70 -29.06
CA SER A 51 -14.05 10.48 -27.82
C SER A 51 -15.46 11.05 -27.61
N GLN A 52 -16.09 10.69 -26.50
CA GLN A 52 -17.41 11.18 -26.12
C GLN A 52 -17.33 11.97 -24.81
N MET A 53 -18.11 13.05 -24.71
CA MET A 53 -18.22 13.86 -23.51
C MET A 53 -19.35 13.32 -22.62
N VAL A 54 -19.05 13.06 -21.36
CA VAL A 54 -20.01 12.54 -20.36
C VAL A 54 -20.13 13.55 -19.23
N TYR A 55 -21.34 14.03 -18.96
CA TYR A 55 -21.60 14.94 -17.84
C TYR A 55 -21.62 14.19 -16.51
N LYS A 56 -20.93 14.74 -15.50
CA LYS A 56 -20.83 14.11 -14.17
C LYS A 56 -22.16 13.95 -13.46
N HIS A 57 -23.15 14.82 -13.71
CA HIS A 57 -24.48 14.67 -13.12
C HIS A 57 -25.22 13.41 -13.61
N ALA A 58 -24.83 12.87 -14.77
CA ALA A 58 -25.39 11.66 -15.33
C ALA A 58 -24.61 10.41 -14.91
N ILE A 59 -23.46 10.55 -14.24
CA ILE A 59 -22.62 9.43 -13.79
C ILE A 59 -23.06 9.02 -12.38
N SER A 60 -23.34 7.73 -12.20
CA SER A 60 -23.57 7.15 -10.88
C SER A 60 -22.27 6.64 -10.26
N THR A 61 -21.46 5.89 -11.01
CA THR A 61 -20.19 5.33 -10.51
C THR A 61 -19.12 5.22 -11.60
N VAL A 62 -17.85 5.26 -11.18
CA VAL A 62 -16.67 5.02 -12.04
C VAL A 62 -15.86 3.89 -11.46
N VAL A 63 -15.73 2.79 -12.19
CA VAL A 63 -15.05 1.57 -11.74
C VAL A 63 -13.83 1.30 -12.62
N PRO A 64 -12.60 1.32 -12.08
CA PRO A 64 -11.41 1.03 -12.86
C PRO A 64 -11.16 -0.48 -12.99
N ALA A 65 -10.59 -0.92 -14.10
CA ALA A 65 -10.23 -2.33 -14.33
C ALA A 65 -9.11 -2.83 -13.40
N ARG A 66 -8.33 -1.90 -12.85
CA ARG A 66 -7.35 -2.15 -11.79
C ARG A 66 -7.22 -0.92 -10.90
N ASN A 67 -6.79 -1.12 -9.66
CA ASN A 67 -6.65 -0.01 -8.73
C ASN A 67 -5.55 0.96 -9.22
N PRO A 68 -5.82 2.28 -9.31
CA PRO A 68 -4.79 3.26 -9.63
C PRO A 68 -3.76 3.32 -8.51
N ARG A 69 -2.48 3.54 -8.85
CA ARG A 69 -1.48 3.71 -7.79
C ARG A 69 -1.79 4.99 -7.01
N PRO A 70 -1.69 4.97 -5.67
CA PRO A 70 -1.86 6.17 -4.88
C PRO A 70 -0.82 7.20 -5.32
N ALA A 71 -1.28 8.41 -5.61
CA ALA A 71 -0.43 9.54 -5.94
C ALA A 71 0.47 9.83 -4.72
N GLY A 72 1.71 9.35 -4.77
CA GLY A 72 2.66 9.38 -3.64
C GLY A 72 3.55 8.14 -3.51
N ALA A 73 3.22 7.02 -4.19
CA ALA A 73 4.05 5.80 -4.15
C ALA A 73 5.18 5.78 -5.20
N GLN A 74 5.37 6.84 -5.97
CA GLN A 74 6.54 7.02 -6.83
C GLN A 74 7.57 7.85 -6.05
N GLY A 75 8.45 7.19 -5.30
CA GLY A 75 9.54 7.90 -4.60
C GLY A 75 10.19 7.23 -3.39
N ALA A 76 9.73 6.07 -2.91
CA ALA A 76 10.49 5.30 -1.91
C ALA A 76 11.36 4.26 -2.60
N GLY A 77 12.26 4.72 -3.49
CA GLY A 77 13.47 3.96 -3.78
C GLY A 77 14.32 4.00 -2.52
N PHE A 78 14.47 2.87 -1.84
CA PHE A 78 15.49 2.73 -0.81
C PHE A 78 16.84 3.13 -1.46
N PRO A 79 17.60 4.10 -0.92
CA PRO A 79 18.95 4.31 -1.38
C PRO A 79 19.71 3.03 -1.06
N ALA A 80 20.20 2.35 -2.11
CA ALA A 80 21.19 1.30 -1.95
C ALA A 80 22.41 1.94 -1.29
N GLN A 81 22.57 1.65 0.00
CA GLN A 81 23.68 2.11 0.82
C GLN A 81 24.99 1.67 0.18
N GLY A 82 25.87 2.63 -0.08
CA GLY A 82 27.17 2.42 -0.71
C GLY A 82 28.00 1.36 0.00
N GLY A 83 28.35 0.32 -0.76
CA GLY A 83 29.45 -0.58 -0.44
C GLY A 83 30.76 0.08 -0.85
N SER A 84 31.48 0.54 0.16
CA SER A 84 32.83 1.10 0.08
C SER A 84 33.85 0.00 -0.22
N GLN A 85 34.71 0.18 -1.24
CA GLN A 85 36.17 0.01 -1.10
C GLN A 85 36.89 0.37 -2.40
N GLY A 86 37.36 1.61 -2.48
CA GLY A 86 38.51 1.96 -3.30
C GLY A 86 39.77 1.45 -2.63
N GLY A 87 40.50 0.56 -3.30
CA GLY A 87 41.83 0.11 -2.89
C GLY A 87 42.85 1.20 -3.19
N PHE A 88 43.44 1.77 -2.13
CA PHE A 88 44.57 2.69 -2.23
C PHE A 88 45.73 2.20 -1.37
N GLY A 89 46.89 2.03 -2.00
CA GLY A 89 48.20 2.36 -1.43
C GLY A 89 48.72 1.48 -0.30
N GLY A 90 49.33 0.35 -0.65
CA GLY A 90 50.29 -0.30 0.24
C GLY A 90 51.62 0.45 0.20
N GLN A 91 51.94 1.22 1.24
CA GLN A 91 53.33 1.59 1.54
C GLN A 91 53.52 1.91 3.02
N GLY A 92 54.16 0.96 3.71
CA GLY A 92 55.15 1.19 4.77
C GLY A 92 54.76 1.96 6.04
N GLY A 93 54.91 1.31 7.20
CA GLY A 93 55.47 2.06 8.32
C GLY A 93 55.33 1.51 9.73
N PHE A 94 56.46 1.01 10.24
CA PHE A 94 57.07 1.34 11.54
C PHE A 94 56.28 1.11 12.86
N GLY A 95 56.65 0.06 13.58
CA GLY A 95 57.48 0.19 14.80
C GLY A 95 56.83 0.61 16.14
N GLY A 96 56.95 -0.30 17.13
CA GLY A 96 56.97 0.01 18.58
C GLY A 96 55.60 0.27 19.22
N GLN A 97 55.35 0.14 20.52
CA GLN A 97 56.10 -0.28 21.70
C GLN A 97 55.12 -0.11 22.88
N GLY A 98 54.91 -1.14 23.73
CA GLY A 98 54.31 -1.04 25.09
C GLY A 98 52.81 -0.67 25.16
N GLY A 99 51.96 -1.18 26.05
CA GLY A 99 52.16 -2.01 27.24
C GLY A 99 51.66 -1.30 28.49
N PHE A 100 50.35 -1.30 28.80
CA PHE A 100 49.73 -0.99 30.12
C PHE A 100 48.29 -1.57 30.06
N GLY A 101 47.71 -2.33 30.98
CA GLY A 101 47.92 -2.45 32.41
C GLY A 101 46.59 -2.18 33.14
N GLY A 102 45.77 -3.22 33.36
CA GLY A 102 44.88 -3.36 34.53
C GLY A 102 43.57 -2.56 34.63
N GLN A 103 42.57 -3.25 35.21
CA GLN A 103 41.60 -2.77 36.21
C GLN A 103 40.12 -2.62 35.80
N GLY A 104 39.29 -3.45 36.45
CA GLY A 104 38.05 -2.99 37.09
C GLY A 104 36.75 -3.54 36.52
N GLY A 105 36.11 -4.44 37.27
CA GLY A 105 34.82 -5.04 36.92
C GLY A 105 33.59 -4.23 37.32
N PHE A 106 32.47 -4.57 36.68
CA PHE A 106 31.08 -4.27 37.05
C PHE A 106 30.28 -5.49 36.53
N GLY A 107 29.55 -6.31 37.29
CA GLY A 107 28.79 -6.06 38.49
C GLY A 107 27.29 -6.13 38.17
N GLY A 108 26.71 -7.34 38.15
CA GLY A 108 25.28 -7.60 38.41
C GLY A 108 24.27 -7.47 37.26
N GLN A 109 24.03 -8.56 36.53
CA GLN A 109 22.80 -8.72 35.73
C GLN A 109 21.78 -9.54 36.54
N GLY A 110 20.85 -8.84 37.16
CA GLY A 110 19.71 -9.43 37.88
C GLY A 110 18.47 -9.57 36.98
N GLY A 111 18.06 -10.81 36.74
CA GLY A 111 16.68 -11.30 36.83
C GLY A 111 15.61 -10.77 35.86
N PHE A 112 15.31 -11.55 34.82
CA PHE A 112 13.97 -11.64 34.24
C PHE A 112 13.50 -13.10 34.38
N GLY A 113 12.88 -13.41 35.52
CA GLY A 113 12.16 -14.66 35.72
C GLY A 113 10.72 -14.55 35.19
N GLY A 114 10.13 -15.70 34.86
CA GLY A 114 8.67 -15.84 34.90
C GLY A 114 8.01 -16.32 33.62
N GLN A 115 8.26 -17.59 33.28
CA GLN A 115 7.44 -18.44 32.42
C GLN A 115 6.05 -18.69 33.05
N GLY A 116 4.97 -18.62 32.26
CA GLY A 116 3.64 -19.13 32.61
C GLY A 116 2.51 -18.33 31.92
N GLY A 117 1.50 -18.90 31.26
CA GLY A 117 1.16 -20.28 30.99
C GLY A 117 -0.04 -20.28 30.01
N PHE A 118 0.01 -21.13 28.98
CA PHE A 118 -1.11 -21.37 28.08
C PHE A 118 -1.81 -22.67 28.51
N GLY A 119 -2.71 -22.59 29.49
CA GLY A 119 -3.80 -23.56 29.64
C GLY A 119 -4.93 -23.13 28.69
N GLY A 120 -5.77 -23.98 28.11
CA GLY A 120 -6.07 -25.38 28.30
C GLY A 120 -7.36 -25.63 27.51
N GLN A 121 -7.28 -26.53 26.54
CA GLN A 121 -8.29 -27.45 26.01
C GLN A 121 -9.76 -27.34 26.50
N GLY A 122 -10.70 -27.35 25.54
CA GLY A 122 -12.01 -28.01 25.73
C GLY A 122 -13.22 -27.36 25.03
N GLY A 123 -13.92 -28.11 24.16
CA GLY A 123 -15.34 -27.84 23.88
C GLY A 123 -15.87 -28.07 22.47
N PHE A 124 -15.60 -29.21 21.82
CA PHE A 124 -16.46 -29.68 20.72
C PHE A 124 -17.70 -30.37 21.33
N GLY A 125 -18.82 -29.66 21.35
CA GLY A 125 -20.13 -30.22 21.68
C GLY A 125 -20.97 -30.37 20.42
N GLY A 126 -21.11 -31.59 19.91
CA GLY A 126 -22.26 -31.96 19.09
C GLY A 126 -23.49 -32.16 19.97
N GLN A 127 -24.69 -31.99 19.39
CA GLN A 127 -25.85 -32.90 19.52
C GLN A 127 -27.17 -32.19 19.14
N GLY A 128 -27.98 -32.87 18.29
CA GLY A 128 -29.43 -32.71 18.12
C GLY A 128 -29.86 -31.68 17.06
N GLY A 129 -30.70 -31.96 16.06
CA GLY A 129 -31.65 -33.07 15.86
C GLY A 129 -33.08 -32.52 15.66
N PHE A 130 -33.64 -32.75 14.47
CA PHE A 130 -35.06 -32.79 14.09
C PHE A 130 -35.90 -31.51 14.01
N GLY A 131 -36.68 -31.42 12.91
CA GLY A 131 -37.83 -30.53 12.80
C GLY A 131 -38.28 -30.23 11.38
N GLY A 132 -38.58 -31.26 10.57
CA GLY A 132 -39.35 -31.07 9.35
C GLY A 132 -40.83 -30.86 9.69
N GLN A 133 -41.46 -29.88 9.04
CA GLN A 133 -42.91 -29.88 8.84
C GLN A 133 -43.19 -29.19 7.50
N GLY A 134 -43.68 -30.00 6.55
CA GLY A 134 -44.45 -29.53 5.41
C GLY A 134 -45.94 -29.62 5.74
N GLY A 135 -46.75 -29.03 4.85
CA GLY A 135 -48.21 -29.15 4.83
C GLY A 135 -48.92 -27.92 5.34
#